data_AF-A0A8I2G3U7-F1
#
_entry.id   AF-A0A8I2G3U7-F1
#
_cell.length_a   1.000
_cell.length_b   1.000
_cell.length_c   1.000
_cell.angle_alpha   90.00
_cell.angle_beta   90.00
_cell.angle_gamma   90.00
#
_symmetry.space_group_name_H-M   'P 1'
#
loop_
_entity.id
_entity.type
_entity.pdbx_description
1 polymer ?
#
loop_
_entity_poly.entity_id
_entity_poly.type
_entity_poly.pdbx_seq_one_letter_code
_entity_poly.pdbx_strand_id
1 'polypeptide(L)' 'MKTSSSEDEFISVRDVSKLLHVNEKKVYTLAQEGKIPGTKVTGKWLFPRRELE' A
#
# COMPACT_ATOMS: atom_id res chain seq x y z
N MET A 1 24.02 5.09 -12.04
CA MET A 1 23.57 4.08 -11.06
C MET A 1 22.51 4.71 -10.16
N LYS A 2 21.28 4.16 -10.09
CA LYS A 2 20.25 4.60 -9.14
C LYS A 2 20.20 3.60 -7.98
N THR A 3 21.00 3.83 -6.95
CA THR A 3 20.92 3.11 -5.68
C THR A 3 21.12 4.14 -4.58
N SER A 4 20.03 4.57 -3.94
CA SER A 4 20.09 5.28 -2.66
C SER A 4 18.77 5.05 -1.92
N SER A 5 18.79 3.98 -1.13
CA SER A 5 17.93 3.59 -0.02
C SER A 5 16.88 4.61 0.42
N SER A 6 15.63 4.32 0.10
CA SER A 6 14.42 4.67 0.87
C SER A 6 13.29 3.82 0.29
N GLU A 7 13.52 2.51 0.27
CA GLU A 7 12.56 1.49 -0.14
C GLU A 7 12.17 0.77 1.16
N ASP A 8 10.90 0.40 1.31
CA ASP A 8 10.34 -0.38 2.44
C ASP A 8 9.73 0.38 3.64
N GLU A 9 9.19 1.60 3.48
CA GLU A 9 8.07 2.00 4.36
C GLU A 9 6.79 1.34 3.87
N PHE A 10 6.58 0.07 4.25
CA PHE A 10 5.31 -0.60 4.05
C PHE A 10 4.31 -0.16 5.10
N ILE A 11 3.18 0.35 4.63
CA ILE A 11 2.05 0.73 5.46
C ILE A 11 0.95 -0.32 5.37
N SER A 12 0.17 -0.46 6.45
CA SER A 12 -0.94 -1.39 6.51
C SER A 12 -2.18 -0.81 5.85
N VAL A 13 -3.17 -1.66 5.56
CA VAL A 13 -4.49 -1.26 5.03
C VAL A 13 -5.08 -0.05 5.76
N ARG A 14 -4.92 0.02 7.09
CA ARG A 14 -5.41 1.12 7.95
C ARG A 14 -4.74 2.46 7.65
N ASP A 15 -3.44 2.46 7.45
CA ASP A 15 -2.68 3.66 7.13
C ASP A 15 -3.02 4.13 5.72
N VAL A 16 -3.13 3.20 4.76
CA VAL A 16 -3.61 3.48 3.40
C VAL A 16 -5.01 4.08 3.42
N SER A 17 -5.89 3.56 4.28
CA SER A 17 -7.27 4.05 4.42
C SER A 17 -7.28 5.51 4.90
N LYS A 18 -6.41 5.86 5.85
CA LYS A 18 -6.26 7.24 6.33
C LYS A 18 -5.63 8.15 5.28
N LEU A 19 -4.65 7.63 4.54
CA LEU A 19 -3.87 8.39 3.57
C LEU A 19 -4.70 8.74 2.33
N LEU A 20 -5.44 7.79 1.77
CA LEU A 20 -6.38 8.02 0.66
C LEU A 20 -7.76 8.51 1.13
N HIS A 21 -7.98 8.61 2.44
CA HIS A 21 -9.27 8.97 3.03
C HIS A 21 -10.42 8.04 2.57
N VAL A 22 -10.13 6.74 2.43
CA VAL A 22 -11.09 5.70 2.03
C VAL A 22 -11.29 4.68 3.14
N ASN A 23 -12.34 3.86 3.05
CA ASN A 23 -12.59 2.78 4.01
C ASN A 23 -11.65 1.58 3.78
N GLU A 24 -11.32 0.84 4.84
CA GLU A 24 -10.50 -0.39 4.75
C GLU A 24 -11.04 -1.37 3.70
N LYS A 25 -12.37 -1.57 3.65
CA LYS A 25 -13.02 -2.37 2.59
C LYS A 25 -12.65 -1.89 1.18
N LYS A 26 -12.65 -0.58 0.96
CA LYS A 26 -12.32 0.02 -0.32
C LYS A 26 -10.84 -0.12 -0.64
N VAL A 27 -9.96 -0.01 0.35
CA VAL A 27 -8.52 -0.33 0.20
C VAL A 27 -8.35 -1.78 -0.26
N TYR A 28 -9.01 -2.75 0.38
CA TYR A 28 -8.96 -4.15 -0.05
C TYR A 28 -9.45 -4.33 -1.49
N THR A 29 -10.57 -3.71 -1.85
CA THR A 29 -11.09 -3.74 -3.23
C THR A 29 -10.07 -3.15 -4.20
N LEU A 30 -9.56 -1.95 -3.94
CA LEU A 30 -8.58 -1.28 -4.79
C LEU A 30 -7.28 -2.10 -4.92
N ALA A 31 -6.85 -2.75 -3.85
CA ALA A 31 -5.67 -3.62 -3.86
C ALA A 31 -5.91 -4.88 -4.69
N GLN A 32 -7.10 -5.50 -4.57
CA GLN A 32 -7.50 -6.64 -5.38
C GLN A 32 -7.70 -6.27 -6.86
N GLU A 33 -8.20 -5.08 -7.13
CA GLU A 33 -8.36 -4.52 -8.48
C GLU A 33 -7.05 -4.01 -9.09
N GLY A 34 -5.95 -3.97 -8.32
CA GLY A 34 -4.67 -3.42 -8.77
C GLY A 34 -4.70 -1.90 -9.01
N LYS A 35 -5.68 -1.19 -8.42
CA LYS A 35 -5.82 0.27 -8.49
C LYS A 35 -4.87 0.99 -7.56
N ILE A 36 -4.43 0.33 -6.50
CA ILE A 36 -3.41 0.83 -5.59
C ILE A 36 -2.25 -0.17 -5.51
N PRO A 37 -1.01 0.32 -5.35
CA PRO A 37 0.19 -0.48 -5.16
C PRO A 37 0.10 -1.21 -3.82
N GLY A 38 -0.27 -2.49 -3.87
CA GLY A 38 -0.35 -3.37 -2.70
C GLY A 38 0.22 -4.73 -3.05
N THR A 39 1.10 -5.25 -2.19
CA THR A 39 1.66 -6.58 -2.32
C THR A 39 1.08 -7.49 -1.25
N LYS A 40 0.46 -8.60 -1.67
CA LYS A 40 -0.02 -9.63 -0.76
C LYS A 40 1.13 -10.59 -0.42
N VAL A 41 1.76 -10.39 0.73
CA VAL A 41 2.84 -11.24 1.23
C VAL A 41 2.30 -12.12 2.36
N THR A 42 2.41 -13.44 2.22
CA THR A 42 2.03 -14.42 3.25
C THR A 42 0.62 -14.23 3.87
N GLY A 43 -0.35 -13.78 3.07
CA GLY A 43 -1.73 -13.54 3.53
C GLY A 43 -1.99 -12.17 4.17
N LYS A 44 -0.96 -11.32 4.27
CA LYS A 44 -1.09 -9.92 4.68
C LYS A 44 -0.93 -9.01 3.47
N TRP A 45 -1.64 -7.90 3.45
CA TRP A 45 -1.41 -6.85 2.48
C TRP A 45 -0.41 -5.84 3.03
N LEU A 46 0.64 -5.60 2.25
CA LEU A 46 1.64 -4.58 2.49
C LEU A 46 1.54 -3.56 1.37
N PHE A 47 1.53 -2.27 1.69
CA PHE A 47 1.43 -1.20 0.70
C PHE A 47 2.66 -0.32 0.81
N PRO A 48 3.49 -0.19 -0.24
CA PRO A 48 4.60 0.74 -0.22
C PRO A 48 4.07 2.18 -0.12
N ARG A 49 4.38 2.86 0.99
CA ARG A 49 3.97 4.25 1.25
C ARG A 49 4.40 5.20 0.13
N ARG A 50 5.59 4.96 -0.45
CA ARG A 50 6.18 5.79 -1.50
C ARG A 50 5.34 5.88 -2.76
N GLU A 51 4.56 4.85 -3.08
CA GLU A 51 3.71 4.87 -4.26
C GLU A 51 2.31 5.45 -3.97
N LEU A 52 2.03 5.79 -2.70
CA LEU A 52 0.75 6.35 -2.24
C LEU A 52 0.89 7.83 -1.80
N GLU A 53 2.08 8.41 -1.89
CA GLU A 53 2.36 9.82 -1.57
C GLU A 53 2.05 10.77 -2.74
#